data_AF-W2MHP2-F1
#
_entry.id   AF-W2MHP2-F1
#
_cell.length_a   1.000
_cell.length_b   1.000
_cell.length_c   1.000
_cell.angle_alpha   90.00
_cell.angle_beta   90.00
_cell.angle_gamma   90.00
#
_symmetry.space_group_name_H-M   'P 1'
#
loop_
_entity.id
_entity.type
_entity.pdbx_description
1 polymer ?
#
loop_
_entity_poly.entity_id
_entity_poly.type
_entity_poly.pdbx_seq_one_letter_code
_entity_poly.pdbx_strand_id
1 'polypeptide(L)'
;MMEKYPVQLDDAYLRSRAIQCRWEAMRPATYMHPFVIPVDITRSMAAAIKTARIEQREPDVLDDRIKKQGIVLDLVAEIDPKLWNFSGAYVGALTTFYAVKIKTRSWFEDRKWLEQDWRKVESDVVLFEQETETLEISGDALRHRHQKLANDVISKFTSCPLSSEFATPTGKGLITFDNIVGGLCRGWLNDSPVDFCLERIAGGVGHCLVLSTLAWSVGWPSTPKSPITDKKFIIHSMNLNGNHWGVIIVRLDYDEHTEKLHVRVYMYEPLIDEDYHKDMEVVWNGITEKDKLEKEGLRGFLERWHQSSAPKNALAISPIEWVETPQQPDFASCGVMVVAQVHSYLTGNHHWQLSNVSKDSIKVMRLRMLWVILCNSKERRISRSTADKVKLIHQQLADQLK
;
A
#
# COMPACT_ATOMS: atom_id res chain seq x y z
N MET A 1 18.04 -11.46 16.46
CA MET A 1 19.32 -11.09 15.81
C MET A 1 19.61 -9.59 15.95
N MET A 2 18.67 -8.70 15.61
CA MET A 2 18.91 -7.24 15.65
C MET A 2 18.96 -6.61 17.05
N GLU A 3 18.40 -7.24 18.08
CA GLU A 3 18.54 -6.80 19.49
C GLU A 3 19.93 -7.09 20.07
N LYS A 4 20.82 -7.76 19.32
CA LYS A 4 22.20 -8.05 19.76
C LYS A 4 23.19 -6.92 19.42
N TYR A 5 22.79 -5.93 18.63
CA TYR A 5 23.68 -4.81 18.31
C TYR A 5 23.80 -3.86 19.52
N PRO A 6 25.02 -3.47 19.91
CA PRO A 6 25.21 -2.57 21.04
C PRO A 6 24.59 -1.20 20.73
N VAL A 7 23.68 -0.75 21.59
CA VAL A 7 23.15 0.62 21.55
C VAL A 7 24.04 1.48 22.44
N GLN A 8 24.62 2.55 21.89
CA GLN A 8 25.37 3.55 22.63
C GLN A 8 24.70 4.92 22.52
N LEU A 9 25.13 5.88 23.32
CA LEU A 9 24.63 7.26 23.28
C LEU A 9 23.14 7.37 23.68
N ASP A 10 22.71 6.56 24.63
CA ASP A 10 21.35 6.59 25.18
C ASP A 10 21.16 7.64 26.30
N ASP A 11 22.12 8.54 26.47
CA ASP A 11 22.06 9.59 27.50
C ASP A 11 21.00 10.64 27.13
N ALA A 12 20.18 11.04 28.11
CA ALA A 12 19.19 12.11 27.97
C ALA A 12 19.85 13.45 27.58
N TYR A 13 21.08 13.69 28.00
CA TYR A 13 21.88 14.87 27.63
C TYR A 13 21.95 15.07 26.12
N LEU A 14 22.06 14.01 25.33
CA LEU A 14 22.25 14.11 23.87
C LEU A 14 20.97 14.50 23.13
N ARG A 15 19.82 14.28 23.74
CA ARG A 15 18.50 14.54 23.13
C ARG A 15 18.12 16.01 23.12
N SER A 16 18.71 16.82 24.00
CA SER A 16 18.46 18.26 24.09
C SER A 16 19.47 19.10 23.28
N ARG A 17 20.45 18.47 22.65
CA ARG A 17 21.56 19.13 21.96
C ARG A 17 21.23 19.39 20.50
N ALA A 18 21.67 20.54 20.00
CA ALA A 18 21.59 20.86 18.59
C ALA A 18 22.58 19.99 17.79
N ILE A 19 22.12 19.45 16.67
CA ILE A 19 22.94 18.67 15.75
C ILE A 19 23.54 19.63 14.72
N GLN A 20 24.86 19.70 14.67
CA GLN A 20 25.58 20.47 13.67
C GLN A 20 25.96 19.56 12.49
N CYS A 21 25.85 20.09 11.27
CA CYS A 21 26.22 19.37 10.06
C CYS A 21 27.24 20.19 9.29
N ARG A 22 28.26 19.53 8.73
CA ARG A 22 29.25 20.15 7.83
C ARG A 22 29.64 19.19 6.71
N TRP A 23 30.01 19.74 5.56
CA TRP A 23 30.62 18.96 4.50
C TRP A 23 32.07 18.62 4.84
N GLU A 24 32.46 17.36 4.64
CA GLU A 24 33.83 16.90 4.89
C GLU A 24 34.27 15.94 3.77
N ALA A 25 35.50 16.12 3.28
CA ALA A 25 36.14 15.19 2.36
C ALA A 25 36.86 14.11 3.16
N MET A 26 36.35 12.88 3.13
CA MET A 26 36.74 11.81 4.05
C MET A 26 36.76 10.46 3.36
N ARG A 27 37.41 9.46 3.96
CA ARG A 27 37.28 8.07 3.50
C ARG A 27 35.91 7.52 3.91
N PRO A 28 35.25 6.67 3.11
CA PRO A 28 33.93 6.12 3.44
C PRO A 28 33.83 5.39 4.78
N ALA A 29 34.93 4.80 5.26
CA ALA A 29 34.98 4.12 6.55
C ALA A 29 35.14 5.10 7.73
N THR A 30 35.53 6.34 7.48
CA THR A 30 35.66 7.37 8.52
C THR A 30 34.27 7.68 9.09
N TYR A 31 34.18 7.83 10.42
CA TYR A 31 32.93 8.07 11.16
C TYR A 31 31.82 7.01 10.94
N MET A 32 32.20 5.82 10.46
CA MET A 32 31.37 4.62 10.53
C MET A 32 31.66 3.92 11.84
N HIS A 33 30.63 3.66 12.64
CA HIS A 33 30.79 3.08 13.97
C HIS A 33 30.25 1.64 14.04
N PRO A 34 30.84 0.77 14.89
CA PRO A 34 30.40 -0.62 15.05
C PRO A 34 29.23 -0.80 16.01
N PHE A 35 28.56 0.29 16.42
CA PHE A 35 27.40 0.30 17.30
C PHE A 35 26.21 0.98 16.62
N VAL A 36 25.05 0.98 17.27
CA VAL A 36 23.89 1.78 16.85
C VAL A 36 23.58 2.85 17.90
N ILE A 37 22.95 3.95 17.49
CA ILE A 37 22.50 5.02 18.40
C ILE A 37 20.97 5.01 18.46
N PRO A 38 20.33 5.47 19.55
CA PRO A 38 18.88 5.50 19.69
C PRO A 38 18.12 6.00 18.45
N VAL A 39 16.95 5.42 18.20
CA VAL A 39 16.15 5.68 16.99
C VAL A 39 15.73 7.14 16.86
N ASP A 40 15.44 7.80 17.98
CA ASP A 40 15.09 9.21 18.07
C ASP A 40 16.28 10.10 17.68
N ILE A 41 17.47 9.81 18.20
CA ILE A 41 18.71 10.52 17.83
C ILE A 41 19.04 10.31 16.34
N THR A 42 18.89 9.08 15.85
CA THR A 42 19.07 8.76 14.42
C THR A 42 18.14 9.59 13.54
N ARG A 43 16.86 9.71 13.90
CA ARG A 43 15.88 10.53 13.18
C ARG A 43 16.24 12.01 13.20
N SER A 44 16.66 12.53 14.35
CA SER A 44 17.11 13.92 14.47
C SER A 44 18.34 14.19 13.59
N MET A 45 19.32 13.28 13.54
CA MET A 45 20.48 13.40 12.65
C MET A 45 20.07 13.33 11.18
N ALA A 46 19.23 12.38 10.80
CA ALA A 46 18.76 12.24 9.43
C ALA A 46 18.02 13.51 8.96
N ALA A 47 17.21 14.11 9.84
CA ALA A 47 16.55 15.38 9.58
C ALA A 47 17.57 16.53 9.43
N ALA A 48 18.51 16.65 10.36
CA ALA A 48 19.55 17.69 10.32
C ALA A 48 20.40 17.60 9.04
N ILE A 49 20.82 16.39 8.64
CA ILE A 49 21.56 16.16 7.40
C ILE A 49 20.71 16.52 6.17
N LYS A 50 19.42 16.14 6.16
CA LYS A 50 18.51 16.50 5.06
C LYS A 50 18.37 18.01 4.93
N THR A 51 18.19 18.71 6.05
CA THR A 51 18.12 20.19 6.09
C THR A 51 19.43 20.81 5.62
N ALA A 52 20.57 20.36 6.15
CA ALA A 52 21.89 20.85 5.76
C ALA A 52 22.18 20.64 4.27
N ARG A 53 21.71 19.54 3.67
CA ARG A 53 21.87 19.30 2.23
C ARG A 53 21.07 20.29 1.36
N ILE A 54 20.00 20.87 1.89
CA ILE A 54 19.19 21.89 1.20
C ILE A 54 19.78 23.28 1.42
N GLU A 55 20.20 23.59 2.65
CA GLU A 55 20.59 24.93 3.06
C GLU A 55 22.08 25.24 2.81
N GLN A 56 22.95 24.25 2.90
CA GLN A 56 24.39 24.44 2.70
C GLN A 56 24.72 24.33 1.22
N ARG A 57 25.52 25.26 0.72
CA ARG A 57 26.12 25.16 -0.61
C ARG A 57 27.04 23.93 -0.65
N GLU A 58 26.71 22.98 -1.52
CA GLU A 58 27.58 21.82 -1.77
C GLU A 58 28.95 22.32 -2.26
N PRO A 59 30.06 21.84 -1.67
CA PRO A 59 31.40 22.16 -2.14
C PRO A 59 31.63 21.71 -3.59
N ASP A 60 32.62 22.32 -4.24
CA ASP A 60 32.99 21.95 -5.61
C ASP A 60 33.37 20.46 -5.70
N VAL A 61 33.11 19.88 -6.88
CA VAL A 61 33.36 18.46 -7.15
C VAL A 61 34.82 18.12 -6.85
N LEU A 62 35.05 17.08 -6.04
CA LEU A 62 36.40 16.60 -5.72
C LEU A 62 37.18 16.25 -7.00
N ASP A 63 38.47 16.63 -7.02
CA ASP A 63 39.43 16.27 -8.08
C ASP A 63 39.47 14.75 -8.27
N ASP A 64 39.55 14.29 -9.52
CA ASP A 64 39.60 12.87 -9.87
C ASP A 64 40.78 12.13 -9.21
N ARG A 65 41.88 12.83 -8.92
CA ARG A 65 43.01 12.28 -8.15
C ARG A 65 42.61 11.96 -6.71
N ILE A 66 41.80 12.81 -6.09
CA ILE A 66 41.29 12.62 -4.72
C ILE A 66 40.26 11.49 -4.70
N LYS A 67 39.36 11.44 -5.68
CA LYS A 67 38.40 10.33 -5.83
C LYS A 67 39.09 8.98 -6.02
N LYS A 68 40.19 8.92 -6.80
CA LYS A 68 41.00 7.71 -6.99
C LYS A 68 41.65 7.18 -5.71
N GLN A 69 41.78 8.01 -4.66
CA GLN A 69 42.24 7.59 -3.34
C GLN A 69 41.10 7.05 -2.46
N GLY A 70 39.88 6.96 -3.01
CA GLY A 70 38.69 6.51 -2.28
C GLY A 70 38.16 7.55 -1.30
N ILE A 71 38.45 8.83 -1.50
CA ILE A 71 37.89 9.93 -0.70
C ILE A 71 36.57 10.37 -1.33
N VAL A 72 35.56 10.55 -0.48
CA VAL A 72 34.22 10.99 -0.84
C VAL A 72 33.87 12.26 -0.07
N LEU A 73 32.99 13.07 -0.65
CA LEU A 73 32.40 14.22 0.02
C LEU A 73 31.09 13.77 0.66
N ASP A 74 30.96 13.94 1.97
CA ASP A 74 29.73 13.59 2.71
C ASP A 74 29.42 14.65 3.78
N LEU A 75 28.17 14.69 4.23
CA LEU A 75 27.76 15.49 5.38
C LEU A 75 28.09 14.72 6.66
N VAL A 76 28.79 15.38 7.58
CA VAL A 76 29.12 14.87 8.90
C VAL A 76 28.23 15.54 9.93
N ALA A 77 27.48 14.74 10.68
CA ALA A 77 26.66 15.18 11.80
C ALA A 77 27.42 15.06 13.12
N GLU A 78 27.22 16.04 14.00
CA GLU A 78 27.87 16.13 15.30
C GLU A 78 26.85 16.65 16.34
N ILE A 79 26.71 15.94 17.47
CA ILE A 79 25.86 16.38 18.60
C ILE A 79 26.69 17.09 19.69
N ASP A 80 27.89 16.54 19.94
CA ASP A 80 28.85 17.07 20.89
C ASP A 80 30.26 16.97 20.28
N PRO A 81 30.99 18.09 20.16
CA PRO A 81 32.34 18.13 19.59
C PRO A 81 33.35 17.25 20.32
N LYS A 82 33.05 16.86 21.57
CA LYS A 82 33.95 16.02 22.39
C LYS A 82 33.65 14.53 22.28
N LEU A 83 32.56 14.14 21.64
CA LEU A 83 32.13 12.75 21.55
C LEU A 83 32.51 12.14 20.20
N TRP A 84 31.59 12.15 19.25
CA TRP A 84 31.72 11.45 17.98
C TRP A 84 31.11 12.26 16.84
N ASN A 85 31.79 12.18 15.71
CA ASN A 85 31.30 12.58 14.40
C ASN A 85 30.62 11.37 13.75
N PHE A 86 29.58 11.63 12.95
CA PHE A 86 28.80 10.61 12.25
C PHE A 86 28.72 10.97 10.77
N SER A 87 29.15 10.08 9.89
CA SER A 87 28.96 10.29 8.45
C SER A 87 27.47 10.20 8.07
N GLY A 88 27.09 10.90 7.01
CA GLY A 88 25.76 10.76 6.41
C GLY A 88 25.50 9.33 5.94
N ALA A 89 26.53 8.65 5.44
CA ALA A 89 26.48 7.22 5.16
C ALA A 89 26.13 6.37 6.39
N TYR A 90 26.73 6.63 7.55
CA TYR A 90 26.43 5.92 8.80
C TYR A 90 25.00 6.20 9.27
N VAL A 91 24.56 7.46 9.27
CA VAL A 91 23.19 7.84 9.65
C VAL A 91 22.16 7.22 8.69
N GLY A 92 22.48 7.15 7.40
CA GLY A 92 21.68 6.44 6.40
C GLY A 92 21.58 4.94 6.71
N ALA A 93 22.70 4.29 7.03
CA ALA A 93 22.73 2.88 7.41
C ALA A 93 21.90 2.61 8.68
N LEU A 94 21.97 3.50 9.69
CA LEU A 94 21.15 3.40 10.89
C LEU A 94 19.65 3.56 10.59
N THR A 95 19.30 4.48 9.69
CA THR A 95 17.91 4.67 9.24
C THR A 95 17.38 3.38 8.62
N THR A 96 18.16 2.75 7.74
CA THR A 96 17.82 1.43 7.16
C THR A 96 17.76 0.34 8.22
N PHE A 97 18.71 0.30 9.16
CA PHE A 97 18.71 -0.67 10.27
C PHE A 97 17.40 -0.59 11.07
N TYR A 98 16.97 0.61 11.47
CA TYR A 98 15.73 0.76 12.21
C TYR A 98 14.48 0.44 11.39
N ALA A 99 14.48 0.74 10.09
CA ALA A 99 13.40 0.33 9.19
C ALA A 99 13.27 -1.20 9.12
N VAL A 100 14.39 -1.92 8.94
CA VAL A 100 14.41 -3.40 8.95
C VAL A 100 14.01 -3.95 10.31
N LYS A 101 14.41 -3.31 11.42
CA LYS A 101 14.04 -3.71 12.78
C LYS A 101 12.53 -3.63 13.00
N ILE A 102 11.91 -2.54 12.59
CA ILE A 102 10.46 -2.34 12.67
C ILE A 102 9.75 -3.38 11.80
N LYS A 103 10.17 -3.54 10.54
CA LYS A 103 9.55 -4.49 9.61
C LYS A 103 9.64 -5.93 10.11
N THR A 104 10.78 -6.31 10.70
CA THR A 104 10.98 -7.63 11.32
C THR A 104 10.00 -7.87 12.47
N ARG A 105 9.78 -6.86 13.33
CA ARG A 105 8.78 -6.96 14.41
C ARG A 105 7.38 -7.16 13.84
N SER A 106 6.99 -6.34 12.86
CA SER A 106 5.70 -6.49 12.17
C SER A 106 5.52 -7.89 11.57
N TRP A 107 6.57 -8.44 10.95
CA TRP A 107 6.55 -9.81 10.42
C TRP A 107 6.28 -10.85 11.52
N PHE A 108 6.98 -10.79 12.66
CA PHE A 108 6.78 -11.73 13.76
C PHE A 108 5.37 -11.67 14.32
N GLU A 109 4.88 -10.47 14.48
CA GLU A 109 3.54 -10.26 14.97
C GLU A 109 2.50 -10.80 13.97
N ASP A 110 2.68 -10.59 12.66
CA ASP A 110 1.78 -11.10 11.62
C ASP A 110 1.80 -12.62 11.57
N ARG A 111 2.98 -13.24 11.73
CA ARG A 111 3.11 -14.70 11.89
C ARG A 111 2.30 -15.20 13.08
N LYS A 112 2.40 -14.53 14.23
CA LYS A 112 1.64 -14.89 15.43
C LYS A 112 0.13 -14.79 15.21
N TRP A 113 -0.33 -13.78 14.46
CA TRP A 113 -1.74 -13.67 14.10
C TRP A 113 -2.20 -14.78 13.15
N LEU A 114 -1.38 -15.16 12.17
CA LEU A 114 -1.65 -16.28 11.27
C LEU A 114 -1.66 -17.63 12.00
N GLU A 115 -0.83 -17.81 13.03
CA GLU A 115 -0.69 -19.05 13.80
C GLU A 115 -1.82 -19.32 14.81
N GLN A 116 -2.78 -18.40 14.95
CA GLN A 116 -3.96 -18.64 15.77
C GLN A 116 -4.76 -19.86 15.25
N ASP A 117 -5.62 -20.40 16.10
CA ASP A 117 -6.52 -21.50 15.73
C ASP A 117 -7.71 -20.98 14.92
N TRP A 118 -7.59 -21.00 13.60
CA TRP A 118 -8.62 -20.48 12.68
C TRP A 118 -9.90 -21.30 12.71
N ARG A 119 -9.87 -22.51 13.26
CA ARG A 119 -11.07 -23.32 13.46
C ARG A 119 -11.99 -22.75 14.55
N LYS A 120 -11.53 -21.76 15.33
CA LYS A 120 -12.34 -21.05 16.34
C LYS A 120 -12.92 -19.74 15.82
N VAL A 121 -12.61 -19.34 14.59
CA VAL A 121 -13.13 -18.11 13.97
C VAL A 121 -14.41 -18.45 13.22
N GLU A 122 -15.55 -18.07 13.80
CA GLU A 122 -16.88 -18.37 13.25
C GLU A 122 -17.38 -17.19 12.42
N SER A 123 -17.00 -17.16 11.15
CA SER A 123 -17.52 -16.17 10.22
C SER A 123 -17.60 -16.71 8.81
N ASP A 124 -18.73 -16.48 8.15
CA ASP A 124 -18.90 -16.70 6.73
C ASP A 124 -18.93 -15.34 6.03
N VAL A 125 -18.08 -15.17 5.02
CA VAL A 125 -17.92 -13.91 4.29
C VAL A 125 -17.93 -14.20 2.80
N VAL A 126 -18.44 -13.26 2.01
CA VAL A 126 -18.57 -13.41 0.55
C VAL A 126 -17.25 -13.10 -0.18
N LEU A 127 -16.43 -12.20 0.38
CA LEU A 127 -15.20 -11.73 -0.28
C LEU A 127 -14.30 -12.93 -0.65
N PHE A 128 -14.00 -13.07 -1.95
CA PHE A 128 -13.14 -14.11 -2.52
C PHE A 128 -13.58 -15.56 -2.21
N GLU A 129 -14.88 -15.80 -2.03
CA GLU A 129 -15.40 -17.12 -1.71
C GLU A 129 -15.15 -18.17 -2.80
N GLN A 130 -15.13 -17.74 -4.07
CA GLN A 130 -14.81 -18.60 -5.20
C GLN A 130 -13.32 -18.96 -5.21
N GLU A 131 -12.43 -17.95 -5.14
CA GLU A 131 -10.98 -18.16 -5.13
C GLU A 131 -10.51 -19.02 -3.97
N THR A 132 -11.14 -18.82 -2.82
CA THR A 132 -10.77 -19.53 -1.61
C THR A 132 -11.51 -20.84 -1.43
N GLU A 133 -12.31 -21.27 -2.40
CA GLU A 133 -13.09 -22.52 -2.35
C GLU A 133 -13.93 -22.62 -1.07
N THR A 134 -14.54 -21.49 -0.67
CA THR A 134 -15.44 -21.41 0.48
C THR A 134 -16.90 -21.22 0.09
N LEU A 135 -17.18 -21.03 -1.20
CA LEU A 135 -18.55 -21.00 -1.72
C LEU A 135 -19.25 -22.32 -1.37
N GLU A 136 -20.50 -22.24 -0.89
CA GLU A 136 -21.38 -23.38 -0.56
C GLU A 136 -20.91 -24.31 0.59
N ILE A 137 -19.79 -24.04 1.25
CA ILE A 137 -19.37 -24.79 2.44
C ILE A 137 -19.64 -23.99 3.72
N SER A 138 -20.05 -24.67 4.78
CA SER A 138 -20.41 -24.04 6.06
C SER A 138 -19.94 -24.88 7.25
N GLY A 139 -20.13 -24.32 8.46
CA GLY A 139 -19.82 -25.01 9.72
C GLY A 139 -18.36 -25.47 9.80
N ASP A 140 -18.14 -26.74 10.17
CA ASP A 140 -16.80 -27.30 10.34
C ASP A 140 -15.98 -27.27 9.05
N ALA A 141 -16.57 -27.54 7.89
CA ALA A 141 -15.84 -27.56 6.62
C ALA A 141 -15.22 -26.19 6.31
N LEU A 142 -16.00 -25.12 6.50
CA LEU A 142 -15.54 -23.73 6.34
C LEU A 142 -14.40 -23.38 7.31
N ARG A 143 -14.54 -23.78 8.58
CA ARG A 143 -13.53 -23.54 9.63
C ARG A 143 -12.21 -24.26 9.35
N HIS A 144 -12.27 -25.50 8.86
CA HIS A 144 -11.08 -26.22 8.39
C HIS A 144 -10.46 -25.56 7.16
N ARG A 145 -11.29 -25.01 6.26
CA ARG A 145 -10.81 -24.28 5.10
C ARG A 145 -10.05 -23.01 5.51
N HIS A 146 -10.56 -22.21 6.45
CA HIS A 146 -9.82 -21.06 6.99
C HIS A 146 -8.44 -21.45 7.53
N GLN A 147 -8.34 -22.54 8.30
CA GLN A 147 -7.05 -23.03 8.79
C GLN A 147 -6.10 -23.42 7.65
N LYS A 148 -6.61 -24.04 6.58
CA LYS A 148 -5.80 -24.38 5.40
C LYS A 148 -5.28 -23.12 4.70
N LEU A 149 -6.13 -22.11 4.49
CA LEU A 149 -5.70 -20.83 3.90
C LEU A 149 -4.60 -20.17 4.74
N ALA A 150 -4.73 -20.18 6.06
CA ALA A 150 -3.71 -19.64 6.95
C ALA A 150 -2.39 -20.40 6.82
N ASN A 151 -2.41 -21.74 6.78
CA ASN A 151 -1.21 -22.55 6.61
C ASN A 151 -0.49 -22.26 5.27
N ASP A 152 -1.24 -22.07 4.19
CA ASP A 152 -0.67 -21.70 2.89
C ASP A 152 0.03 -20.33 2.95
N VAL A 153 -0.60 -19.34 3.59
CA VAL A 153 -0.02 -18.00 3.79
C VAL A 153 1.23 -18.08 4.68
N ILE A 154 1.20 -18.88 5.74
CA ILE A 154 2.34 -19.13 6.63
C ILE A 154 3.54 -19.69 5.84
N SER A 155 3.28 -20.62 4.92
CA SER A 155 4.32 -21.15 4.04
C SER A 155 4.98 -20.02 3.23
N LYS A 156 4.18 -19.10 2.67
CA LYS A 156 4.70 -17.94 1.93
C LYS A 156 5.51 -16.99 2.80
N PHE A 157 5.05 -16.69 4.01
CA PHE A 157 5.82 -15.87 4.94
C PHE A 157 7.17 -16.49 5.32
N THR A 158 7.27 -17.82 5.26
CA THR A 158 8.50 -18.57 5.60
C THR A 158 9.47 -18.60 4.42
N SER A 159 8.97 -18.66 3.18
CA SER A 159 9.79 -18.87 1.99
C SER A 159 10.11 -17.60 1.19
N CYS A 160 9.29 -16.55 1.26
CA CYS A 160 9.40 -15.39 0.39
C CYS A 160 10.26 -14.27 1.01
N PRO A 161 11.27 -13.75 0.29
CA PRO A 161 11.93 -12.49 0.64
C PRO A 161 10.94 -11.31 0.65
N LEU A 162 11.19 -10.29 1.48
CA LEU A 162 10.38 -9.05 1.48
C LEU A 162 10.35 -8.34 0.12
N SER A 163 11.37 -8.53 -0.70
CA SER A 163 11.46 -8.01 -2.07
C SER A 163 10.70 -8.84 -3.11
N SER A 164 10.07 -9.96 -2.75
CA SER A 164 9.22 -10.72 -3.67
C SER A 164 8.08 -9.85 -4.18
N GLU A 165 7.79 -9.95 -5.47
CA GLU A 165 6.69 -9.26 -6.12
C GLU A 165 5.62 -10.25 -6.58
N PHE A 166 4.37 -9.89 -6.39
CA PHE A 166 3.20 -10.66 -6.77
C PHE A 166 2.39 -9.86 -7.78
N ALA A 167 1.99 -10.51 -8.87
CA ALA A 167 1.15 -9.91 -9.90
C ALA A 167 -0.21 -10.60 -9.97
N THR A 168 -1.27 -9.82 -10.23
CA THR A 168 -2.59 -10.39 -10.51
C THR A 168 -2.54 -11.31 -11.74
N PRO A 169 -3.49 -12.24 -11.92
CA PRO A 169 -3.51 -13.12 -13.11
C PRO A 169 -3.48 -12.35 -14.44
N THR A 170 -4.09 -11.16 -14.48
CA THR A 170 -4.12 -10.22 -15.62
C THR A 170 -2.82 -9.44 -15.80
N GLY A 171 -1.93 -9.44 -14.80
CA GLY A 171 -0.66 -8.72 -14.78
C GLY A 171 -0.78 -7.21 -14.55
N LYS A 172 -1.99 -6.69 -14.33
CA LYS A 172 -2.23 -5.25 -14.14
C LYS A 172 -1.99 -4.75 -12.71
N GLY A 173 -2.26 -5.60 -11.71
CA GLY A 173 -1.95 -5.29 -10.31
C GLY A 173 -0.62 -5.90 -9.91
N LEU A 174 0.21 -5.12 -9.21
CA LEU A 174 1.51 -5.53 -8.69
C LEU A 174 1.62 -5.12 -7.22
N ILE A 175 2.16 -6.01 -6.38
CA ILE A 175 2.40 -5.73 -4.97
C ILE A 175 3.67 -6.44 -4.49
N THR A 176 4.44 -5.78 -3.62
CA THR A 176 5.63 -6.37 -2.98
C THR A 176 5.25 -7.03 -1.66
N PHE A 177 5.99 -8.03 -1.23
CA PHE A 177 5.77 -8.65 0.07
C PHE A 177 5.97 -7.65 1.23
N ASP A 178 6.91 -6.72 1.08
CA ASP A 178 7.13 -5.64 2.03
C ASP A 178 5.89 -4.75 2.27
N ASN A 179 5.09 -4.50 1.24
CA ASN A 179 3.85 -3.72 1.33
C ASN A 179 2.69 -4.48 2.01
N ILE A 180 2.83 -5.80 2.21
CA ILE A 180 1.84 -6.65 2.86
C ILE A 180 2.15 -6.75 4.36
N VAL A 181 3.42 -6.97 4.69
CA VAL A 181 3.90 -7.21 6.07
C VAL A 181 3.67 -5.97 6.94
N GLY A 182 2.95 -6.18 8.05
CA GLY A 182 2.59 -5.16 9.03
C GLY A 182 1.32 -4.37 8.71
N GLY A 183 0.78 -4.51 7.49
CA GLY A 183 -0.44 -3.82 7.09
C GLY A 183 -1.66 -4.76 7.12
N LEU A 184 -1.63 -5.78 6.27
CA LEU A 184 -2.85 -6.50 5.89
C LEU A 184 -3.47 -7.32 7.03
N CYS A 185 -2.65 -7.90 7.92
CA CYS A 185 -3.16 -8.70 9.03
C CYS A 185 -3.90 -7.86 10.09
N ARG A 186 -3.37 -6.68 10.45
CA ARG A 186 -3.70 -6.03 11.74
C ARG A 186 -3.67 -4.49 11.75
N GLY A 187 -3.53 -3.85 10.59
CA GLY A 187 -3.43 -2.40 10.48
C GLY A 187 -4.34 -1.79 9.43
N TRP A 188 -4.18 -0.48 9.27
CA TRP A 188 -4.73 0.26 8.14
C TRP A 188 -4.09 -0.23 6.86
N LEU A 189 -4.92 -0.48 5.86
CA LEU A 189 -4.42 -0.79 4.54
C LEU A 189 -3.84 0.48 3.93
N ASN A 190 -2.67 0.36 3.31
CA ASN A 190 -2.20 1.37 2.38
C ASN A 190 -2.79 1.10 0.98
N ASP A 191 -2.42 1.92 0.01
CA ASP A 191 -2.90 1.84 -1.37
C ASP A 191 -2.65 0.48 -2.03
N SER A 192 -1.50 -0.14 -1.78
CA SER A 192 -1.04 -1.32 -2.52
C SER A 192 -1.98 -2.54 -2.42
N PRO A 193 -2.37 -3.04 -1.23
CA PRO A 193 -3.30 -4.17 -1.13
C PRO A 193 -4.71 -3.80 -1.59
N VAL A 194 -5.14 -2.54 -1.47
CA VAL A 194 -6.44 -2.09 -1.98
C VAL A 194 -6.43 -2.15 -3.51
N ASP A 195 -5.53 -1.43 -4.17
CA ASP A 195 -5.38 -1.43 -5.64
C ASP A 195 -5.22 -2.85 -6.18
N PHE A 196 -4.36 -3.67 -5.57
CA PHE A 196 -4.15 -5.05 -6.00
C PHE A 196 -5.44 -5.89 -5.93
N CYS A 197 -6.18 -5.82 -4.82
CA CYS A 197 -7.40 -6.60 -4.67
C CYS A 197 -8.49 -6.12 -5.62
N LEU A 198 -8.65 -4.81 -5.82
CA LEU A 198 -9.61 -4.27 -6.77
C LEU A 198 -9.29 -4.70 -8.20
N GLU A 199 -8.02 -4.63 -8.62
CA GLU A 199 -7.56 -5.16 -9.92
C GLU A 199 -7.80 -6.67 -10.06
N ARG A 200 -7.62 -7.42 -8.97
CA ARG A 200 -7.88 -8.87 -8.97
C ARG A 200 -9.37 -9.19 -9.13
N ILE A 201 -10.26 -8.44 -8.47
CA ILE A 201 -11.72 -8.60 -8.58
C ILE A 201 -12.16 -8.21 -10.00
N ALA A 202 -11.78 -7.01 -10.44
CA ALA A 202 -12.11 -6.48 -11.77
C ALA A 202 -11.60 -7.38 -12.90
N GLY A 203 -10.42 -7.98 -12.74
CA GLY A 203 -9.86 -8.95 -13.68
C GLY A 203 -10.65 -10.25 -13.78
N GLY A 204 -11.27 -10.71 -12.68
CA GLY A 204 -12.13 -11.89 -12.66
C GLY A 204 -13.49 -11.66 -13.31
N VAL A 205 -14.08 -10.48 -13.11
CA VAL A 205 -15.39 -10.10 -13.68
C VAL A 205 -15.28 -9.69 -15.16
N GLY A 206 -14.17 -9.06 -15.54
CA GLY A 206 -13.95 -8.53 -16.89
C GLY A 206 -14.73 -7.24 -17.14
N HIS A 207 -14.42 -6.57 -18.27
CA HIS A 207 -15.08 -5.31 -18.68
C HIS A 207 -15.10 -4.20 -17.62
N CYS A 208 -14.15 -4.21 -16.69
CA CYS A 208 -14.00 -3.21 -15.64
C CYS A 208 -12.80 -2.29 -15.93
N LEU A 209 -12.85 -1.07 -15.40
CA LEU A 209 -11.70 -0.19 -15.25
C LEU A 209 -11.51 0.12 -13.76
N VAL A 210 -10.37 -0.25 -13.19
CA VAL A 210 -9.96 0.20 -11.86
C VAL A 210 -9.02 1.38 -12.05
N LEU A 211 -9.34 2.49 -11.40
CA LEU A 211 -8.48 3.67 -11.32
C LEU A 211 -7.64 3.58 -10.05
N SER A 212 -6.35 3.91 -10.14
CA SER A 212 -5.47 3.94 -8.97
C SER A 212 -6.08 4.79 -7.86
N THR A 213 -5.85 4.38 -6.61
CA THR A 213 -6.25 5.16 -5.42
C THR A 213 -5.69 6.58 -5.39
N LEU A 214 -4.59 6.81 -6.11
CA LEU A 214 -3.91 8.09 -6.21
C LEU A 214 -4.43 8.98 -7.36
N ALA A 215 -5.38 8.51 -8.18
CA ALA A 215 -5.87 9.24 -9.35
C ALA A 215 -6.43 10.63 -8.99
N TRP A 216 -7.12 10.75 -7.85
CA TRP A 216 -7.56 12.05 -7.36
C TRP A 216 -6.38 12.97 -7.01
N SER A 217 -5.35 12.47 -6.34
CA SER A 217 -4.22 13.29 -5.88
C SER A 217 -3.26 13.69 -6.98
N VAL A 218 -3.02 12.80 -7.95
CA VAL A 218 -2.02 12.96 -9.02
C VAL A 218 -2.64 13.48 -10.32
N GLY A 219 -3.92 13.23 -10.53
CA GLY A 219 -4.65 13.57 -11.74
C GLY A 219 -5.18 12.33 -12.45
N TRP A 220 -6.33 12.48 -13.11
CA TRP A 220 -6.96 11.40 -13.85
C TRP A 220 -6.11 10.99 -15.07
N PRO A 221 -6.08 9.69 -15.40
CA PRO A 221 -5.36 9.24 -16.58
C PRO A 221 -5.98 9.77 -17.89
N SER A 222 -5.23 9.62 -18.99
CA SER A 222 -5.79 9.76 -20.32
C SER A 222 -6.94 8.76 -20.55
N THR A 223 -7.91 9.13 -21.38
CA THR A 223 -9.04 8.23 -21.69
C THR A 223 -8.52 6.93 -22.33
N PRO A 224 -9.05 5.76 -21.94
CA PRO A 224 -8.70 4.51 -22.59
C PRO A 224 -9.07 4.52 -24.08
N LYS A 225 -8.32 3.75 -24.87
CA LYS A 225 -8.59 3.58 -26.32
C LYS A 225 -9.85 2.77 -26.61
N SER A 226 -10.23 1.87 -25.69
CA SER A 226 -11.48 1.11 -25.83
C SER A 226 -12.67 2.03 -25.60
N PRO A 227 -13.78 1.86 -26.35
CA PRO A 227 -15.05 2.52 -26.08
C PRO A 227 -15.49 2.41 -24.62
N ILE A 228 -16.07 3.48 -24.08
CA ILE A 228 -16.66 3.45 -22.74
C ILE A 228 -17.84 2.46 -22.66
N THR A 229 -18.54 2.25 -23.77
CA THR A 229 -19.67 1.31 -23.90
C THR A 229 -19.25 -0.16 -23.74
N ASP A 230 -17.96 -0.47 -23.89
CA ASP A 230 -17.43 -1.83 -23.69
C ASP A 230 -17.20 -2.15 -22.21
N LYS A 231 -17.42 -1.19 -21.32
CA LYS A 231 -17.23 -1.33 -19.88
C LYS A 231 -18.55 -1.50 -19.16
N LYS A 232 -18.52 -2.34 -18.13
CA LYS A 232 -19.60 -2.54 -17.17
C LYS A 232 -19.39 -1.73 -15.91
N PHE A 233 -18.14 -1.54 -15.49
CA PHE A 233 -17.82 -0.83 -14.26
C PHE A 233 -16.58 0.06 -14.40
N ILE A 234 -16.62 1.21 -13.72
CA ILE A 234 -15.44 2.01 -13.37
C ILE A 234 -15.37 2.07 -11.84
N ILE A 235 -14.22 1.73 -11.26
CA ILE A 235 -14.02 1.65 -9.83
C ILE A 235 -12.92 2.63 -9.46
N HIS A 236 -13.17 3.47 -8.46
CA HIS A 236 -12.16 4.32 -7.86
C HIS A 236 -12.31 4.29 -6.34
N SER A 237 -11.35 3.67 -5.65
CA SER A 237 -11.18 3.85 -4.20
C SER A 237 -10.27 5.03 -3.92
N MET A 238 -10.43 5.69 -2.77
CA MET A 238 -9.61 6.84 -2.40
C MET A 238 -9.31 6.86 -0.91
N ASN A 239 -8.11 7.33 -0.58
CA ASN A 239 -7.72 7.58 0.80
C ASN A 239 -8.13 9.02 1.19
N LEU A 240 -9.19 9.13 1.99
CA LEU A 240 -9.72 10.37 2.51
C LEU A 240 -8.87 10.82 3.70
N ASN A 241 -8.33 12.05 3.60
CA ASN A 241 -7.54 12.70 4.65
C ASN A 241 -6.34 11.88 5.16
N GLY A 242 -5.84 10.93 4.35
CA GLY A 242 -4.67 10.10 4.66
C GLY A 242 -4.92 9.03 5.74
N ASN A 243 -6.16 8.86 6.20
CA ASN A 243 -6.50 7.99 7.33
C ASN A 243 -7.78 7.15 7.14
N HIS A 244 -8.50 7.32 6.04
CA HIS A 244 -9.79 6.68 5.84
C HIS A 244 -10.00 6.26 4.38
N TRP A 245 -10.78 5.21 4.12
CA TRP A 245 -10.98 4.66 2.76
C TRP A 245 -12.45 4.75 2.33
N GLY A 246 -12.69 5.44 1.21
CA GLY A 246 -13.98 5.43 0.51
C GLY A 246 -13.86 4.83 -0.89
N VAL A 247 -15.00 4.51 -1.51
CA VAL A 247 -15.04 4.01 -2.90
C VAL A 247 -16.24 4.53 -3.68
N ILE A 248 -15.98 4.90 -4.93
CA ILE A 248 -16.98 5.20 -5.95
C ILE A 248 -17.01 4.03 -6.94
N ILE A 249 -18.18 3.41 -7.07
CA ILE A 249 -18.44 2.31 -8.01
C ILE A 249 -19.43 2.85 -9.05
N VAL A 250 -18.95 3.01 -10.27
CA VAL A 250 -19.77 3.46 -11.40
C VAL A 250 -20.17 2.25 -12.22
N ARG A 251 -21.47 1.98 -12.34
CA ARG A 251 -22.03 0.96 -13.24
C ARG A 251 -22.44 1.61 -14.55
N LEU A 252 -22.04 0.98 -15.64
CA LEU A 252 -22.28 1.41 -17.01
C LEU A 252 -23.18 0.36 -17.69
N ASP A 253 -24.36 0.79 -18.13
CA ASP A 253 -25.29 -0.05 -18.88
C ASP A 253 -25.60 0.65 -20.21
N TYR A 254 -25.08 0.11 -21.31
CA TYR A 254 -25.35 0.62 -22.66
C TYR A 254 -26.57 -0.08 -23.25
N ASP A 255 -27.55 0.71 -23.69
CA ASP A 255 -28.72 0.24 -24.43
C ASP A 255 -28.51 0.51 -25.93
N GLU A 256 -28.31 -0.56 -26.69
CA GLU A 256 -28.11 -0.52 -28.15
C GLU A 256 -29.35 -0.01 -28.90
N HIS A 257 -30.56 -0.23 -28.37
CA HIS A 257 -31.80 0.17 -29.06
C HIS A 257 -32.04 1.67 -28.99
N THR A 258 -31.68 2.28 -27.86
CA THR A 258 -31.84 3.73 -27.64
C THR A 258 -30.54 4.50 -27.83
N GLU A 259 -29.46 3.81 -28.19
CA GLU A 259 -28.09 4.33 -28.29
C GLU A 259 -27.69 5.16 -27.06
N LYS A 260 -28.09 4.68 -25.87
CA LYS A 260 -27.97 5.43 -24.62
C LYS A 260 -27.10 4.71 -23.61
N LEU A 261 -26.10 5.42 -23.07
CA LEU A 261 -25.30 4.95 -21.94
C LEU A 261 -25.92 5.44 -20.64
N HIS A 262 -26.42 4.50 -19.84
CA HIS A 262 -26.88 4.75 -18.48
C HIS A 262 -25.73 4.57 -17.50
N VAL A 263 -25.53 5.57 -16.64
CA VAL A 263 -24.48 5.61 -15.63
C VAL A 263 -25.13 5.68 -14.25
N ARG A 264 -24.92 4.63 -13.45
CA ARG A 264 -25.33 4.58 -12.04
C ARG A 264 -24.11 4.70 -11.15
N VAL A 265 -24.20 5.52 -10.12
CA VAL A 265 -23.07 5.88 -9.26
C VAL A 265 -23.39 5.44 -7.84
N TYR A 266 -22.58 4.54 -7.31
CA TYR A 266 -22.67 4.10 -5.91
C TYR A 266 -21.47 4.62 -5.15
N MET A 267 -21.72 5.24 -4.00
CA MET A 267 -20.67 5.68 -3.08
C MET A 267 -20.77 4.92 -1.77
N TYR A 268 -19.63 4.46 -1.27
CA TYR A 268 -19.55 3.72 -0.02
C TYR A 268 -18.40 4.23 0.83
N GLU A 269 -18.75 4.58 2.06
CA GLU A 269 -17.84 4.99 3.12
C GLU A 269 -18.19 4.18 4.38
N PRO A 270 -17.28 3.31 4.89
CA PRO A 270 -17.60 2.34 5.94
C PRO A 270 -18.03 2.90 7.33
N LEU A 271 -17.76 4.16 7.65
CA LEU A 271 -18.19 4.85 8.88
C LEU A 271 -19.52 5.58 8.71
N ILE A 272 -19.88 5.94 7.48
CA ILE A 272 -21.05 6.78 7.15
C ILE A 272 -20.93 8.14 7.83
N ASP A 273 -19.75 8.74 7.71
CA ASP A 273 -19.45 10.07 8.21
C ASP A 273 -19.77 11.12 7.14
N GLU A 274 -20.61 12.08 7.49
CA GLU A 274 -21.06 13.15 6.59
C GLU A 274 -19.92 14.04 6.08
N ASP A 275 -18.81 14.18 6.81
CA ASP A 275 -17.67 14.94 6.33
C ASP A 275 -16.90 14.16 5.26
N TYR A 276 -16.75 12.85 5.42
CA TYR A 276 -16.20 12.00 4.36
C TYR A 276 -17.13 11.91 3.15
N HIS A 277 -18.46 11.96 3.34
CA HIS A 277 -19.40 12.02 2.23
C HIS A 277 -19.17 13.24 1.34
N LYS A 278 -19.03 14.43 1.95
CA LYS A 278 -18.71 15.67 1.22
C LYS A 278 -17.40 15.56 0.46
N ASP A 279 -16.36 15.01 1.09
CA ASP A 279 -15.06 14.83 0.44
C ASP A 279 -15.17 13.91 -0.80
N MET A 280 -15.95 12.82 -0.71
CA MET A 280 -16.19 11.92 -1.86
C MET A 280 -17.01 12.56 -2.96
N GLU A 281 -18.01 13.39 -2.63
CA GLU A 281 -18.76 14.17 -3.62
C GLU A 281 -17.86 15.16 -4.36
N VAL A 282 -16.88 15.74 -3.68
CA VAL A 282 -15.85 16.58 -4.32
C VAL A 282 -14.98 15.75 -5.27
N VAL A 283 -14.59 14.52 -4.90
CA VAL A 283 -13.83 13.63 -5.81
C VAL A 283 -14.65 13.29 -7.06
N TRP A 284 -15.95 13.08 -6.91
CA TRP A 284 -16.84 12.81 -8.03
C TRP A 284 -17.04 14.01 -8.94
N ASN A 285 -17.42 15.16 -8.38
CA ASN A 285 -17.80 16.35 -9.14
C ASN A 285 -16.59 17.15 -9.65
N GLY A 286 -15.48 17.12 -8.92
CA GLY A 286 -14.33 17.99 -9.14
C GLY A 286 -14.40 19.28 -8.32
N ILE A 287 -13.40 20.13 -8.49
CA ILE A 287 -13.32 21.45 -7.84
C ILE A 287 -13.50 22.52 -8.90
N THR A 288 -14.50 23.37 -8.70
CA THR A 288 -14.77 24.54 -9.53
C THR A 288 -14.68 25.79 -8.67
N GLU A 289 -13.79 26.72 -9.01
CA GLU A 289 -13.69 28.01 -8.37
C GLU A 289 -14.06 29.12 -9.36
N LYS A 290 -14.99 30.01 -8.98
CA LYS A 290 -15.39 31.17 -9.81
C LYS A 290 -15.72 30.79 -11.26
N ASP A 291 -16.50 29.71 -11.42
CA ASP A 291 -16.92 29.15 -12.71
C ASP A 291 -15.78 28.62 -13.60
N LYS A 292 -14.59 28.39 -13.02
CA LYS A 292 -13.46 27.72 -13.68
C LYS A 292 -13.20 26.36 -13.03
N LEU A 293 -13.07 25.34 -13.87
CA LEU A 293 -12.66 24.01 -13.43
C LEU A 293 -11.17 24.06 -13.02
N GLU A 294 -10.93 24.01 -11.71
CA GLU A 294 -9.58 23.94 -11.14
C GLU A 294 -9.08 22.50 -11.14
N LYS A 295 -9.98 21.55 -10.84
CA LYS A 295 -9.66 20.13 -10.79
C LYS A 295 -10.81 19.29 -11.32
N GLU A 296 -10.55 18.53 -12.38
CA GLU A 296 -11.50 17.56 -12.92
C GLU A 296 -11.86 16.52 -11.84
N GLY A 297 -13.14 16.12 -11.75
CA GLY A 297 -13.60 15.00 -10.93
C GLY A 297 -13.78 13.72 -11.76
N LEU A 298 -14.10 12.60 -11.09
CA LEU A 298 -14.34 11.33 -11.79
C LEU A 298 -15.46 11.44 -12.84
N ARG A 299 -16.47 12.27 -12.57
CA ARG A 299 -17.54 12.59 -13.53
C ARG A 299 -16.99 13.22 -14.81
N GLY A 300 -16.10 14.20 -14.68
CA GLY A 300 -15.48 14.87 -15.84
C GLY A 300 -14.63 13.91 -16.67
N PHE A 301 -13.86 13.03 -16.01
CA PHE A 301 -13.12 11.97 -16.68
C PHE A 301 -14.04 11.05 -17.48
N LEU A 302 -15.17 10.64 -16.90
CA LEU A 302 -16.18 9.80 -17.55
C LEU A 302 -16.80 10.50 -18.76
N GLU A 303 -17.24 11.74 -18.59
CA GLU A 303 -17.86 12.55 -19.65
C GLU A 303 -16.88 12.76 -20.82
N ARG A 304 -15.61 13.03 -20.54
CA ARG A 304 -14.55 13.16 -21.55
C ARG A 304 -14.26 11.84 -22.27
N TRP A 305 -14.31 10.70 -21.58
CA TRP A 305 -14.18 9.39 -22.22
C TRP A 305 -15.39 9.06 -23.11
N HIS A 306 -16.60 9.34 -22.64
CA HIS A 306 -17.80 9.22 -23.45
C HIS A 306 -17.73 10.10 -24.71
N GLN A 307 -17.39 11.39 -24.56
CA GLN A 307 -17.29 12.32 -25.69
C GLN A 307 -16.23 11.89 -26.72
N SER A 308 -15.12 11.30 -26.27
CA SER A 308 -14.04 10.87 -27.18
C SER A 308 -14.33 9.54 -27.87
N SER A 309 -15.12 8.64 -27.26
CA SER A 309 -15.27 7.27 -27.75
C SER A 309 -16.68 6.90 -28.24
N ALA A 310 -17.70 7.61 -27.78
CA ALA A 310 -19.11 7.40 -28.13
C ALA A 310 -19.89 8.73 -28.26
N PRO A 311 -19.40 9.75 -29.01
CA PRO A 311 -20.01 11.09 -29.03
C PRO A 311 -21.44 11.18 -29.57
N LYS A 312 -21.89 10.14 -30.29
CA LYS A 312 -23.25 10.09 -30.85
C LYS A 312 -24.26 9.50 -29.87
N ASN A 313 -23.79 8.81 -28.84
CA ASN A 313 -24.64 8.13 -27.89
C ASN A 313 -25.15 9.15 -26.86
N ALA A 314 -26.37 8.97 -26.38
CA ALA A 314 -26.88 9.79 -25.28
C ALA A 314 -26.24 9.34 -23.96
N LEU A 315 -25.78 10.28 -23.13
CA LEU A 315 -25.26 10.00 -21.80
C LEU A 315 -26.30 10.38 -20.73
N ALA A 316 -26.68 9.44 -19.88
CA ALA A 316 -27.55 9.71 -18.73
C ALA A 316 -26.90 9.25 -17.43
N ILE A 317 -26.58 10.22 -16.58
CA ILE A 317 -25.99 9.99 -15.27
C ILE A 317 -27.07 10.13 -14.21
N SER A 318 -27.33 9.05 -13.46
CA SER A 318 -28.25 9.05 -12.33
C SER A 318 -27.65 9.82 -11.13
N PRO A 319 -28.51 10.30 -10.20
CA PRO A 319 -28.04 10.79 -8.90
C PRO A 319 -27.16 9.77 -8.18
N ILE A 320 -26.30 10.27 -7.29
CA ILE A 320 -25.46 9.43 -6.43
C ILE A 320 -26.35 8.60 -5.51
N GLU A 321 -26.07 7.30 -5.43
CA GLU A 321 -26.66 6.38 -4.47
C GLU A 321 -25.65 6.10 -3.36
N TRP A 322 -25.97 6.53 -2.15
CA TRP A 322 -25.17 6.24 -0.97
C TRP A 322 -25.48 4.84 -0.46
N VAL A 323 -24.42 4.05 -0.30
CA VAL A 323 -24.52 2.71 0.26
C VAL A 323 -24.23 2.80 1.75
N GLU A 324 -25.28 2.69 2.55
CA GLU A 324 -25.19 2.87 4.01
C GLU A 324 -24.85 1.59 4.77
N THR A 325 -24.59 0.48 4.07
CA THR A 325 -24.33 -0.81 4.71
C THR A 325 -23.36 -1.69 3.91
N PRO A 326 -22.56 -2.51 4.60
CA PRO A 326 -22.45 -2.60 6.07
C PRO A 326 -21.49 -1.54 6.67
N GLN A 327 -21.65 -1.19 7.94
CA GLN A 327 -20.68 -0.35 8.66
C GLN A 327 -19.48 -1.16 9.14
N GLN A 328 -18.31 -0.52 9.23
CA GLN A 328 -17.14 -1.17 9.81
C GLN A 328 -17.27 -1.33 11.35
N PRO A 329 -16.80 -2.45 11.93
CA PRO A 329 -16.89 -2.70 13.37
C PRO A 329 -15.79 -2.03 14.21
N ASP A 330 -14.85 -1.33 13.56
CA ASP A 330 -13.69 -0.70 14.18
C ASP A 330 -13.22 0.51 13.35
N PHE A 331 -12.18 1.21 13.81
CA PHE A 331 -11.62 2.39 13.12
C PHE A 331 -10.47 2.05 12.16
N ALA A 332 -10.31 0.79 11.76
CA ALA A 332 -9.11 0.34 11.05
C ALA A 332 -9.35 -0.58 9.85
N SER A 333 -10.60 -0.90 9.56
CA SER A 333 -10.96 -1.89 8.55
C SER A 333 -11.55 -1.30 7.28
N CYS A 334 -11.59 0.03 7.15
CA CYS A 334 -12.24 0.71 6.03
C CYS A 334 -11.72 0.24 4.66
N GLY A 335 -10.41 0.03 4.51
CA GLY A 335 -9.84 -0.51 3.28
C GLY A 335 -10.29 -1.95 2.95
N VAL A 336 -10.47 -2.80 3.96
CA VAL A 336 -11.00 -4.17 3.79
C VAL A 336 -12.47 -4.11 3.37
N MET A 337 -13.23 -3.21 4.00
CA MET A 337 -14.65 -3.00 3.72
C MET A 337 -14.87 -2.48 2.30
N VAL A 338 -14.07 -1.51 1.86
CA VAL A 338 -14.08 -1.01 0.47
C VAL A 338 -13.86 -2.16 -0.53
N VAL A 339 -12.87 -3.03 -0.30
CA VAL A 339 -12.59 -4.17 -1.17
C VAL A 339 -13.76 -5.16 -1.18
N ALA A 340 -14.33 -5.46 0.00
CA ALA A 340 -15.51 -6.32 0.12
C ALA A 340 -16.74 -5.75 -0.62
N GLN A 341 -16.95 -4.44 -0.52
CA GLN A 341 -18.05 -3.76 -1.18
C GLN A 341 -17.93 -3.81 -2.70
N VAL A 342 -16.73 -3.54 -3.24
CA VAL A 342 -16.48 -3.68 -4.68
C VAL A 342 -16.71 -5.11 -5.15
N HIS A 343 -16.22 -6.10 -4.38
CA HIS A 343 -16.46 -7.51 -4.69
C HIS A 343 -17.97 -7.82 -4.78
N SER A 344 -18.76 -7.36 -3.80
CA SER A 344 -20.22 -7.54 -3.79
C SER A 344 -20.89 -6.97 -5.05
N TYR A 345 -20.58 -5.73 -5.42
CA TYR A 345 -21.20 -5.07 -6.58
C TYR A 345 -20.82 -5.73 -7.91
N LEU A 346 -19.54 -6.07 -8.09
CA LEU A 346 -19.05 -6.63 -9.35
C LEU A 346 -19.51 -8.07 -9.56
N THR A 347 -19.69 -8.85 -8.48
CA THR A 347 -20.18 -10.23 -8.55
C THR A 347 -21.71 -10.33 -8.52
N GLY A 348 -22.42 -9.22 -8.23
CA GLY A 348 -23.87 -9.20 -8.08
C GLY A 348 -24.38 -9.86 -6.79
N ASN A 349 -23.48 -10.25 -5.88
CA ASN A 349 -23.87 -10.83 -4.59
C ASN A 349 -24.12 -9.71 -3.57
N HIS A 350 -25.33 -9.14 -3.62
CA HIS A 350 -25.76 -8.03 -2.76
C HIS A 350 -26.15 -8.45 -1.33
N HIS A 351 -26.18 -9.75 -1.01
CA HIS A 351 -26.48 -10.22 0.37
C HIS A 351 -25.50 -9.67 1.40
N TRP A 352 -24.28 -9.32 0.96
CA TRP A 352 -23.28 -8.63 1.78
C TRP A 352 -23.79 -7.33 2.39
N GLN A 353 -24.63 -6.57 1.68
CA GLN A 353 -25.17 -5.29 2.16
C GLN A 353 -26.10 -5.47 3.36
N LEU A 354 -26.68 -6.67 3.55
CA LEU A 354 -27.58 -6.97 4.66
C LEU A 354 -26.85 -7.56 5.87
N SER A 355 -25.53 -7.74 5.80
CA SER A 355 -24.76 -8.49 6.78
C SER A 355 -24.21 -7.58 7.88
N ASN A 356 -24.39 -7.96 9.15
CA ASN A 356 -23.64 -7.35 10.24
C ASN A 356 -22.19 -7.85 10.21
N VAL A 357 -21.24 -6.93 10.02
CA VAL A 357 -19.82 -7.27 9.93
C VAL A 357 -19.20 -7.31 11.32
N SER A 358 -18.76 -8.49 11.74
CA SER A 358 -18.09 -8.68 13.04
C SER A 358 -16.57 -8.52 12.92
N LYS A 359 -15.87 -8.44 14.06
CA LYS A 359 -14.40 -8.51 14.09
C LYS A 359 -13.86 -9.80 13.49
N ASP A 360 -14.58 -10.91 13.61
CA ASP A 360 -14.18 -12.19 13.02
C ASP A 360 -14.40 -12.20 11.50
N SER A 361 -15.46 -11.53 11.01
CA SER A 361 -15.66 -11.28 9.59
C SER A 361 -14.47 -10.53 8.99
N ILE A 362 -13.99 -9.47 9.66
CA ILE A 362 -12.78 -8.72 9.26
C ILE A 362 -11.55 -9.63 9.22
N LYS A 363 -11.34 -10.49 10.23
CA LYS A 363 -10.20 -11.42 10.23
C LYS A 363 -10.22 -12.36 9.04
N VAL A 364 -11.38 -12.94 8.73
CA VAL A 364 -11.52 -13.85 7.59
C VAL A 364 -11.31 -13.09 6.27
N MET A 365 -11.89 -11.91 6.10
CA MET A 365 -11.66 -11.08 4.91
C MET A 365 -10.19 -10.76 4.70
N ARG A 366 -9.47 -10.34 5.75
CA ARG A 366 -8.02 -10.10 5.70
C ARG A 366 -7.23 -11.36 5.35
N LEU A 367 -7.59 -12.52 5.92
CA LEU A 367 -6.97 -13.80 5.58
C LEU A 367 -7.17 -14.16 4.10
N ARG A 368 -8.38 -13.96 3.57
CA ARG A 368 -8.68 -14.23 2.16
C ARG A 368 -7.95 -13.27 1.23
N MET A 369 -7.88 -11.98 1.56
CA MET A 369 -7.05 -11.01 0.82
C MET A 369 -5.57 -11.44 0.81
N LEU A 370 -5.00 -11.82 1.97
CA LEU A 370 -3.63 -12.34 2.08
C LEU A 370 -3.41 -13.55 1.18
N TRP A 371 -4.32 -14.53 1.25
CA TRP A 371 -4.21 -15.75 0.47
C TRP A 371 -4.33 -15.46 -1.04
N VAL A 372 -5.25 -14.58 -1.45
CA VAL A 372 -5.38 -14.17 -2.85
C VAL A 372 -4.11 -13.48 -3.35
N ILE A 373 -3.52 -12.59 -2.54
CA ILE A 373 -2.29 -11.88 -2.91
C ILE A 373 -1.09 -12.80 -2.95
N LEU A 374 -0.93 -13.74 -2.01
CA LEU A 374 0.31 -14.51 -1.85
C LEU A 374 0.26 -15.90 -2.50
N CYS A 375 -0.93 -16.48 -2.61
CA CYS A 375 -1.14 -17.87 -3.02
C CYS A 375 -1.94 -17.99 -4.34
N ASN A 376 -2.84 -17.04 -4.64
CA ASN A 376 -3.61 -17.01 -5.89
C ASN A 376 -3.02 -16.07 -6.97
N SER A 377 -1.83 -15.53 -6.74
CA SER A 377 -1.18 -14.59 -7.65
C SER A 377 0.03 -15.23 -8.35
N LYS A 378 0.54 -14.55 -9.37
CA LYS A 378 1.79 -14.94 -10.05
C LYS A 378 2.96 -14.27 -9.33
N GLU A 379 3.75 -15.06 -8.61
CA GLU A 379 5.03 -14.60 -8.05
C GLU A 379 6.00 -14.31 -9.21
N ARG A 380 6.47 -13.07 -9.29
CA ARG A 380 7.41 -12.66 -10.34
C ARG A 380 8.80 -13.15 -9.98
N ARG A 381 9.51 -13.67 -10.99
CA ARG A 381 10.93 -13.99 -10.83
C ARG A 381 11.69 -12.72 -10.54
N ILE A 382 12.42 -12.73 -9.43
CA ILE A 382 13.41 -11.72 -9.10
C ILE A 382 14.37 -11.57 -10.29
N SER A 383 14.68 -10.33 -10.68
CA SER A 383 15.60 -10.09 -11.79
C SER A 383 16.94 -10.78 -11.53
N ARG A 384 17.60 -11.27 -12.57
CA ARG A 384 18.89 -11.99 -12.44
C ARG A 384 19.94 -11.15 -11.71
N SER A 385 19.99 -9.85 -12.00
CA SER A 385 20.90 -8.91 -11.34
C SER A 385 20.61 -8.75 -9.85
N THR A 386 19.34 -8.74 -9.43
CA THR A 386 18.96 -8.71 -8.02
C THR A 386 19.29 -10.04 -7.35
N ALA A 387 19.03 -11.18 -8.00
CA ALA A 387 19.34 -12.50 -7.47
C ALA A 387 20.86 -12.68 -7.25
N ASP A 388 21.68 -12.25 -8.19
CA ASP A 388 23.14 -12.31 -8.09
C ASP A 388 23.67 -11.42 -6.95
N LYS A 389 23.10 -10.21 -6.78
CA LYS A 389 23.41 -9.33 -5.64
C LYS A 389 23.03 -9.95 -4.30
N VAL A 390 21.84 -10.54 -4.20
CA VAL A 390 21.38 -11.23 -2.97
C VAL A 390 22.32 -12.38 -2.64
N LYS A 391 22.72 -13.19 -3.63
CA LYS A 391 23.69 -14.27 -3.45
C LYS A 391 25.05 -13.76 -2.96
N LEU A 392 25.55 -12.66 -3.53
CA LEU A 392 26.80 -12.03 -3.10
C LEU A 392 26.72 -11.53 -1.65
N ILE A 393 25.62 -10.86 -1.28
CA ILE A 393 25.39 -10.36 0.08
C ILE A 393 25.31 -11.54 1.07
N HIS A 394 24.60 -12.61 0.74
CA HIS A 394 24.54 -13.80 1.59
C HIS A 394 25.91 -14.45 1.80
N GLN A 395 26.72 -14.52 0.74
CA GLN A 395 28.09 -15.05 0.85
C GLN A 395 28.94 -14.17 1.78
N GLN A 396 28.92 -12.84 1.58
CA GLN A 396 29.63 -11.89 2.43
C GLN A 396 29.19 -11.97 3.90
N LEU A 397 27.88 -12.08 4.16
CA LEU A 397 27.34 -12.26 5.51
C LEU A 397 27.80 -13.59 6.13
N ALA A 398 27.78 -14.68 5.37
CA ALA A 398 28.23 -15.98 5.85
C ALA A 398 29.72 -15.99 6.19
N ASP A 399 30.53 -15.26 5.43
CA ASP A 399 31.98 -15.13 5.67
C ASP A 399 32.29 -14.22 6.87
N GLN A 400 31.43 -13.24 7.17
CA GLN A 400 31.55 -12.36 8.34
C GLN A 400 31.00 -12.96 9.65
N LEU A 401 30.14 -13.98 9.55
CA LEU A 401 29.51 -14.66 10.71
C LEU A 401 30.25 -15.95 11.12
N LYS A 402 31.30 -16.33 10.40
CA LYS A 402 32.30 -17.31 10.85
C LYS A 402 33.37 -16.60 11.68
#